data_AF-A0ABD6Q5F4-F1
#
_entry.id   AF-A0ABD6Q5F4-F1
#
_cell.length_a   1.000
_cell.length_b   1.000
_cell.length_c   1.000
_cell.angle_alpha   90.00
_cell.angle_beta   90.00
_cell.angle_gamma   90.00
#
_symmetry.space_group_name_H-M   'P 1'
#
loop_
_entity.id
_entity.type
_entity.pdbx_description
1 polymer ?
#
loop_
_entity_poly.entity_id
_entity_poly.type
_entity_poly.pdbx_seq_one_letter_code
_entity_poly.pdbx_strand_id
1 'polypeptide(L)'
;MANVPKKTLAGVVGAAAAALLFSMVPKFEGLELVARLEQRLIEHAEPVLKCTPVLKGHTYQLAAAVSFAYNVGAGAYCGSTTAKRFSAGDWKGACRAMNEADNGRPQWVTAGGRVLPGLVKRRAEERALCERDL
;
A
#
# COMPACT_ATOMS: atom_id res chain seq x y z
N MET A 1 16.98 1.88 -22.88
CA MET A 1 15.81 2.61 -22.32
C MET A 1 15.65 3.88 -23.15
N ALA A 2 14.57 4.02 -23.92
CA ALA A 2 14.38 5.19 -24.78
C ALA A 2 14.00 6.42 -23.93
N ASN A 3 14.78 7.49 -24.05
CA ASN A 3 14.50 8.78 -23.42
C ASN A 3 13.38 9.47 -24.21
N VAL A 4 12.12 9.30 -23.77
CA VAL A 4 10.97 9.99 -24.38
C VAL A 4 10.98 11.44 -23.87
N PRO A 5 11.10 12.46 -24.75
CA PRO A 5 11.08 13.85 -24.33
C PRO A 5 9.70 14.18 -23.72
N LYS A 6 9.69 14.53 -22.43
CA LYS A 6 8.45 14.94 -21.74
C LYS A 6 7.99 16.27 -22.32
N LYS A 7 6.90 16.26 -23.09
CA LYS A 7 6.25 17.49 -23.56
C LYS A 7 5.70 18.25 -22.35
N THR A 8 6.01 19.54 -22.25
CA THR A 8 5.46 20.41 -21.21
C THR A 8 3.97 20.61 -21.43
N LEU A 9 3.21 20.93 -20.38
CA LEU A 9 1.76 21.21 -20.51
C LEU A 9 1.51 22.32 -21.55
N ALA A 10 2.31 23.39 -21.53
CA ALA A 10 2.29 24.45 -22.53
C ALA A 10 2.56 23.95 -23.96
N GLY A 11 3.43 22.95 -24.13
CA GLY A 11 3.71 22.32 -25.43
C GLY A 11 2.61 21.38 -25.93
N VAL A 12 1.63 21.03 -25.09
CA VAL A 12 0.50 20.15 -25.46
C VAL A 12 -0.77 20.97 -25.70
N VAL A 13 -1.07 21.94 -24.82
CA VAL A 13 -2.34 22.69 -24.87
C VAL A 13 -2.19 24.16 -25.27
N GLY A 14 -0.95 24.64 -25.47
CA GLY A 14 -0.66 26.05 -25.74
C GLY A 14 -0.54 26.89 -24.46
N ALA A 15 0.25 27.96 -24.53
CA ALA A 15 0.63 28.76 -23.35
C ALA A 15 -0.57 29.41 -22.64
N ALA A 16 -1.54 29.95 -23.38
CA ALA A 16 -2.72 30.60 -22.81
C ALA A 16 -3.63 29.62 -22.07
N ALA A 17 -3.92 28.44 -22.66
CA ALA A 17 -4.69 27.40 -22.01
C ALA A 17 -3.95 26.79 -20.81
N ALA A 18 -2.63 26.61 -20.92
CA ALA A 18 -1.82 26.17 -19.79
C ALA A 18 -1.84 27.18 -18.63
N ALA A 19 -1.75 28.48 -18.91
CA ALA A 19 -1.85 29.53 -17.88
C ALA A 19 -3.24 29.56 -17.22
N LEU A 20 -4.31 29.37 -18.00
CA LEU A 20 -5.68 29.24 -17.50
C LEU A 20 -5.83 28.02 -16.58
N LEU A 21 -5.32 26.86 -17.00
CA LEU A 21 -5.31 25.64 -16.19
C LEU A 21 -4.50 25.86 -14.90
N PHE A 22 -3.31 26.45 -14.97
CA PHE A 22 -2.53 26.79 -13.77
C PHE A 22 -3.21 27.82 -12.86
N SER A 23 -4.08 28.69 -13.39
CA SER A 23 -4.85 29.65 -12.60
C SER A 23 -6.11 29.05 -11.97
N MET A 24 -6.64 27.97 -12.56
CA MET A 24 -7.82 27.24 -12.08
C MET A 24 -7.44 26.10 -11.12
N VAL A 25 -6.26 25.49 -11.30
CA VAL A 25 -5.67 24.46 -10.44
C VAL A 25 -5.05 25.19 -9.25
N PRO A 26 -5.71 25.22 -8.08
CA PRO A 26 -5.21 25.99 -6.97
C PRO A 26 -3.84 25.44 -6.54
N LYS A 27 -2.88 26.34 -6.30
CA LYS A 27 -1.54 26.02 -5.77
C LYS A 27 -1.59 25.35 -4.37
N PHE A 28 -2.79 25.27 -3.78
CA PHE A 28 -3.14 24.54 -2.56
C PHE A 28 -3.42 23.04 -2.77
N GLU A 29 -3.53 22.56 -4.01
CA GLU A 29 -3.68 21.14 -4.31
C GLU A 29 -2.59 20.30 -3.66
N GLY A 30 -1.34 20.76 -3.60
CA GLY A 30 -0.27 19.98 -2.96
C GLY A 30 -0.45 19.80 -1.45
N LEU A 31 -0.83 20.85 -0.71
CA LEU A 31 -0.97 20.80 0.75
C LEU A 31 -2.26 20.09 1.17
N GLU A 32 -3.37 20.38 0.48
CA GLU A 32 -4.65 19.75 0.76
C GLU A 32 -4.63 18.25 0.39
N LEU A 33 -3.96 17.88 -0.70
CA LEU A 33 -3.82 16.47 -1.10
C LEU A 33 -2.93 15.70 -0.12
N VAL A 34 -1.87 16.31 0.42
CA VAL A 34 -1.01 15.70 1.46
C VAL A 34 -1.76 15.56 2.77
N ALA A 35 -2.47 16.59 3.24
CA ALA A 35 -3.28 16.51 4.47
C ALA A 35 -4.35 15.42 4.38
N ARG A 36 -5.04 15.32 3.22
CA ARG A 36 -5.99 14.23 2.93
C ARG A 36 -5.32 12.86 2.81
N LEU A 37 -4.03 12.79 2.47
CA LEU A 37 -3.27 11.54 2.44
C LEU A 37 -2.90 11.09 3.86
N GLU A 38 -2.43 12.01 4.70
CA GLU A 38 -2.09 11.76 6.10
C GLU A 38 -3.30 11.31 6.90
N GLN A 39 -4.44 11.99 6.74
CA GLN A 39 -5.67 11.61 7.42
C GLN A 39 -6.16 10.20 7.01
N ARG A 40 -6.10 9.88 5.71
CA ARG A 40 -6.46 8.53 5.22
C ARG A 40 -5.47 7.46 5.68
N LEU A 41 -4.20 7.78 5.83
CA LEU A 41 -3.20 6.85 6.40
C LEU A 41 -3.55 6.50 7.85
N ILE A 42 -3.96 7.48 8.66
CA ILE A 42 -4.39 7.25 10.04
C ILE A 42 -5.65 6.37 10.08
N GLU A 43 -6.66 6.70 9.28
CA GLU A 43 -7.93 5.95 9.19
C GLU A 43 -7.72 4.47 8.83
N HIS A 44 -6.72 4.16 8.01
CA HIS A 44 -6.40 2.78 7.64
C HIS A 44 -5.43 2.09 8.60
N ALA A 45 -4.59 2.84 9.32
CA ALA A 45 -3.67 2.30 10.31
C ALA A 45 -4.38 1.91 11.62
N GLU A 46 -5.40 2.66 12.04
CA GLU A 46 -6.07 2.43 13.32
C GLU A 46 -6.70 1.03 13.43
N PRO A 47 -7.49 0.52 12.45
CA PRO A 47 -8.07 -0.83 12.55
C PRO A 47 -7.00 -1.93 12.59
N VAL A 48 -5.88 -1.73 11.90
CA VAL A 48 -4.73 -2.67 11.92
C VAL A 48 -4.12 -2.71 13.32
N LEU A 49 -3.77 -1.55 13.87
CA LEU A 49 -3.19 -1.45 15.22
C LEU A 49 -4.15 -1.94 16.31
N LYS A 50 -5.46 -1.81 16.12
CA LYS A 50 -6.46 -2.33 17.07
C LYS A 50 -6.40 -3.85 17.22
N CYS A 51 -6.20 -4.60 16.13
CA CYS A 51 -6.12 -6.06 16.18
C CYS A 51 -4.68 -6.61 16.24
N THR A 52 -3.69 -5.79 15.91
CA THR A 52 -2.26 -6.14 15.97
C THR A 52 -1.43 -5.03 16.63
N PRO A 53 -1.67 -4.73 17.92
CA PRO A 53 -1.03 -3.60 18.61
C PRO A 53 0.49 -3.73 18.71
N VAL A 54 1.00 -4.97 18.62
CA VAL A 54 2.44 -5.28 18.59
C VAL A 54 3.18 -4.61 17.43
N LEU A 55 2.50 -4.18 16.36
CA LEU A 55 3.12 -3.46 15.25
C LEU A 55 3.55 -2.02 15.60
N LYS A 56 3.12 -1.49 16.75
CA LYS A 56 3.52 -0.15 17.18
C LYS A 56 5.03 -0.09 17.39
N GLY A 57 5.71 0.83 16.70
CA GLY A 57 7.17 0.96 16.70
C GLY A 57 7.89 0.11 15.65
N HIS A 58 7.16 -0.73 14.90
CA HIS A 58 7.70 -1.54 13.81
C HIS A 58 7.31 -0.93 12.46
N THR A 59 8.01 0.14 12.06
CA THR A 59 7.63 1.01 10.94
C THR A 59 7.36 0.25 9.63
N TYR A 60 8.26 -0.66 9.24
CA TYR A 60 8.14 -1.38 7.97
C TYR A 60 7.02 -2.43 7.98
N GLN A 61 6.89 -3.17 9.09
CA GLN A 61 5.87 -4.19 9.25
C GLN A 61 4.48 -3.55 9.37
N LEU A 62 4.37 -2.43 10.09
CA LEU A 62 3.14 -1.65 10.17
C LEU A 62 2.75 -1.10 8.79
N ALA A 63 3.68 -0.48 8.06
CA ALA A 63 3.39 0.05 6.73
C ALA A 63 2.93 -1.05 5.74
N ALA A 64 3.58 -2.21 5.76
CA ALA A 64 3.17 -3.36 4.94
C ALA A 64 1.78 -3.90 5.35
N ALA A 65 1.52 -4.02 6.66
CA ALA A 65 0.23 -4.46 7.18
C ALA A 65 -0.91 -3.49 6.80
N VAL A 66 -0.67 -2.18 6.85
CA VAL A 66 -1.64 -1.15 6.45
C VAL A 66 -1.89 -1.19 4.94
N SER A 67 -0.85 -1.30 4.11
CA SER A 67 -1.02 -1.48 2.65
C SER A 67 -1.83 -2.74 2.33
N PHE A 68 -1.55 -3.83 3.04
CA PHE A 68 -2.23 -5.10 2.85
C PHE A 68 -3.70 -4.97 3.23
N ALA A 69 -4.00 -4.45 4.43
CA ALA A 69 -5.36 -4.22 4.93
C ALA A 69 -6.15 -3.23 4.07
N TYR A 70 -5.50 -2.21 3.48
CA TYR A 70 -6.15 -1.31 2.52
C TYR A 70 -6.71 -2.06 1.31
N ASN A 71 -6.05 -3.13 0.86
CA ASN A 71 -6.48 -3.88 -0.31
C ASN A 71 -7.46 -5.01 0.00
N VAL A 72 -7.26 -5.74 1.11
CA VAL A 72 -8.12 -6.89 1.46
C VAL A 72 -9.25 -6.52 2.40
N GLY A 73 -9.21 -5.33 2.99
CA GLY A 73 -10.10 -4.88 4.06
C GLY A 73 -9.57 -5.25 5.45
N ALA A 74 -9.83 -4.36 6.43
CA ALA A 74 -9.37 -4.53 7.81
C ALA A 74 -9.86 -5.84 8.46
N GLY A 75 -11.11 -6.24 8.22
CA GLY A 75 -11.65 -7.50 8.76
C GLY A 75 -10.91 -8.75 8.25
N ALA A 76 -10.63 -8.79 6.94
CA ALA A 76 -9.87 -9.88 6.34
C ALA A 76 -8.42 -9.92 6.84
N TYR A 77 -7.81 -8.74 7.01
CA TYR A 77 -6.49 -8.61 7.64
C TYR A 77 -6.49 -9.15 9.07
N CYS A 78 -7.39 -8.68 9.93
CA CYS A 78 -7.41 -9.07 11.35
C CYS A 78 -7.67 -10.57 11.55
N GLY A 79 -8.43 -11.20 10.65
CA GLY A 79 -8.65 -12.66 10.66
C GLY A 79 -7.52 -13.48 10.02
N SER A 80 -6.57 -12.83 9.34
CA SER A 80 -5.53 -13.50 8.55
C SER A 80 -4.46 -14.19 9.40
N THR A 81 -3.77 -15.15 8.80
CA THR A 81 -2.56 -15.76 9.38
C THR A 81 -1.46 -14.72 9.62
N THR A 82 -1.35 -13.69 8.78
CA THR A 82 -0.40 -12.59 8.96
C THR A 82 -0.60 -11.90 10.30
N ALA A 83 -1.83 -11.48 10.63
CA ALA A 83 -2.13 -10.81 11.89
C ALA A 83 -1.87 -11.73 13.10
N LYS A 84 -2.29 -13.00 13.01
CA LYS A 84 -2.06 -13.99 14.08
C LYS A 84 -0.58 -14.19 14.37
N ARG A 85 0.27 -14.21 13.35
CA ARG A 85 1.71 -14.39 13.50
C ARG A 85 2.42 -13.18 14.08
N PHE A 86 2.05 -11.97 13.66
CA PHE A 86 2.56 -10.77 14.32
C PHE A 86 2.27 -10.80 15.81
N SER A 87 1.02 -11.10 16.20
CA SER A 87 0.63 -11.24 17.61
C SER A 87 1.37 -12.35 18.35
N ALA A 88 1.85 -13.38 17.65
CA ALA A 88 2.66 -14.46 18.21
C ALA A 88 4.18 -14.18 18.21
N GLY A 89 4.62 -13.03 17.68
CA GLY A 89 6.04 -12.68 17.53
C GLY A 89 6.76 -13.39 16.38
N ASP A 90 6.06 -14.13 15.52
CA ASP A 90 6.63 -14.72 14.30
C ASP A 90 6.63 -13.70 13.16
N TRP A 91 7.56 -12.74 13.24
CA TRP A 91 7.65 -11.62 12.32
C TRP A 91 7.92 -12.07 10.87
N LYS A 92 8.89 -12.96 10.66
CA LYS A 92 9.23 -13.48 9.33
C LYS A 92 8.08 -14.30 8.75
N GLY A 93 7.44 -15.14 9.57
CA GLY A 93 6.27 -15.88 9.12
C GLY A 93 5.06 -15.01 8.85
N ALA A 94 4.88 -13.89 9.56
CA ALA A 94 3.82 -12.93 9.30
C ALA A 94 4.00 -12.26 7.92
N CYS A 95 5.22 -11.80 7.62
CA CYS A 95 5.54 -11.23 6.30
C CYS A 95 5.38 -12.25 5.18
N ARG A 96 5.86 -13.49 5.36
CA ARG A 96 5.64 -14.59 4.40
C ARG A 96 4.16 -14.84 4.13
N ALA A 97 3.33 -14.84 5.19
CA ALA A 97 1.90 -15.10 5.07
C ALA A 97 1.14 -14.09 4.18
N MET A 98 1.72 -12.93 3.87
CA MET A 98 1.11 -11.98 2.93
C MET A 98 1.00 -12.55 1.51
N ASN A 99 1.92 -13.42 1.09
CA ASN A 99 1.94 -13.98 -0.26
C ASN A 99 1.98 -15.51 -0.34
N GLU A 100 2.29 -16.21 0.76
CA GLU A 100 2.53 -17.65 0.77
C GLU A 100 2.02 -18.31 2.05
N ALA A 101 1.21 -19.36 1.91
CA ALA A 101 0.73 -20.20 3.00
C ALA A 101 1.80 -21.23 3.42
N ASP A 102 1.64 -21.89 4.57
CA ASP A 102 2.67 -22.82 5.08
C ASP A 102 2.89 -24.07 4.25
N ASN A 103 1.90 -24.43 3.43
CA ASN A 103 2.03 -25.50 2.44
C ASN A 103 2.67 -25.03 1.12
N GLY A 104 3.27 -23.83 1.10
CA GLY A 104 3.93 -23.24 -0.05
C GLY A 104 2.98 -22.71 -1.13
N ARG A 105 1.67 -22.72 -0.90
CA ARG A 105 0.70 -22.23 -1.90
C ARG A 105 0.62 -20.70 -1.87
N PRO A 106 0.46 -20.03 -3.03
CA PRO A 106 0.21 -18.60 -3.08
C PRO A 106 -1.05 -18.22 -2.30
N GLN A 107 -0.97 -17.14 -1.52
CA GLN A 107 -2.06 -16.62 -0.68
C GLN A 107 -2.35 -15.16 -1.02
N TRP A 108 -3.61 -14.72 -0.94
CA TRP A 108 -4.04 -13.33 -1.19
C TRP A 108 -3.70 -12.77 -2.58
N VAL A 109 -3.51 -13.66 -3.57
CA VAL A 109 -3.20 -13.33 -4.97
C VAL A 109 -4.32 -13.66 -5.95
N THR A 110 -5.46 -14.12 -5.45
CA THR A 110 -6.59 -14.58 -6.26
C THR A 110 -7.81 -13.68 -6.14
N ALA A 111 -8.49 -13.43 -7.25
CA ALA A 111 -9.84 -12.85 -7.26
C ALA A 111 -10.68 -13.50 -8.37
N GLY A 112 -11.99 -13.68 -8.14
CA GLY A 112 -12.87 -14.38 -9.09
C GLY A 112 -12.42 -15.81 -9.40
N GLY A 113 -11.79 -16.50 -8.44
CA GLY A 113 -11.28 -17.87 -8.62
C GLY A 113 -9.98 -17.99 -9.43
N ARG A 114 -9.34 -16.88 -9.83
CA ARG A 114 -8.12 -16.87 -10.64
C ARG A 114 -7.01 -16.11 -9.95
N VAL A 115 -5.77 -16.56 -10.15
CA VAL A 115 -4.58 -15.79 -9.75
C VAL A 115 -4.46 -14.56 -10.63
N LEU A 116 -4.25 -13.40 -10.01
CA LEU A 116 -4.05 -12.14 -10.71
C LEU A 116 -2.58 -11.70 -10.62
N PRO A 117 -1.88 -11.51 -11.75
CA PRO A 117 -0.47 -11.09 -11.75
C PRO A 117 -0.22 -9.80 -10.96
N GLY A 118 -1.17 -8.85 -11.01
CA GLY A 118 -1.08 -7.61 -10.24
C GLY A 118 -1.09 -7.82 -8.73
N LEU A 119 -1.88 -8.79 -8.23
CA LEU A 119 -1.89 -9.13 -6.80
C LEU A 119 -0.62 -9.87 -6.41
N VAL A 120 -0.11 -10.76 -7.26
CA VAL A 120 1.19 -11.43 -7.03
C VAL A 120 2.30 -10.40 -6.84
N LYS A 121 2.41 -9.44 -7.75
CA LYS A 121 3.40 -8.37 -7.66
C LYS A 121 3.22 -7.53 -6.39
N ARG A 122 1.98 -7.10 -6.09
CA ARG A 122 1.67 -6.31 -4.90
C ARG A 122 2.08 -7.04 -3.61
N ARG A 123 1.74 -8.32 -3.47
CA ARG A 123 2.07 -9.09 -2.25
C ARG A 123 3.57 -9.34 -2.11
N ALA A 124 4.30 -9.49 -3.23
CA ALA A 124 5.75 -9.56 -3.20
C ALA A 124 6.38 -8.24 -2.70
N GLU A 125 5.88 -7.09 -3.16
CA GLU A 125 6.35 -5.77 -2.70
C GLU A 125 6.01 -5.51 -1.22
N GLU A 126 4.80 -5.85 -0.78
CA GLU A 126 4.39 -5.74 0.63
C GLU A 126 5.23 -6.64 1.54
N ARG A 127 5.48 -7.89 1.13
CA ARG A 127 6.39 -8.79 1.86
C ARG A 127 7.81 -8.23 1.91
N ALA A 128 8.35 -7.77 0.78
CA ALA A 128 9.69 -7.20 0.73
C ALA A 128 9.83 -5.94 1.60
N LEU A 129 8.78 -5.12 1.71
CA LEU A 129 8.73 -4.02 2.67
C LEU A 129 8.70 -4.56 4.10
N CYS A 130 7.80 -5.51 4.40
CA CYS A 130 7.62 -6.10 5.71
C CYS A 130 8.90 -6.77 6.25
N GLU A 131 9.70 -7.39 5.39
CA GLU A 131 10.94 -8.08 5.77
C GLU A 131 12.14 -7.14 5.97
N ARG A 132 11.98 -5.83 5.75
CA ARG A 132 13.04 -4.86 6.06
C ARG A 132 13.33 -4.84 7.56
N ASP A 133 14.61 -4.92 7.88
CA ASP A 133 15.16 -4.86 9.23
C ASP A 133 14.61 -5.94 10.20
N LEU A 134 14.35 -7.16 9.69
CA LEU A 134 13.97 -8.37 10.43
C LEU A 134 15.06 -9.46 10.54
#